data_AF-A0A7Y4VSI5-F1
#
_entry.id   AF-A0A7Y4VSI5-F1
#
_cell.length_a   1.000
_cell.length_b   1.000
_cell.length_c   1.000
_cell.angle_alpha   90.00
_cell.angle_beta   90.00
_cell.angle_gamma   90.00
#
_symmetry.space_group_name_H-M   'P 1'
#
loop_
_entity.id
_entity.type
_entity.pdbx_description
1 polymer ?
#
loop_
_entity_poly.entity_id
_entity_poly.type
_entity_poly.pdbx_seq_one_letter_code
_entity_poly.pdbx_strand_id
1 'polypeptide(L)' 'MTRRVLSLAGFVMAAAMMTMATVAKESSSEKCPRSGECPDYYAPVVCAGGGVYGNACLAFLACATDCVPWTDPGETM' A
#
# COMPACT_ATOMS: atom_id res chain seq x y z
N MET A 1 40.52 -40.16 27.82
CA MET A 1 40.67 -38.90 27.07
C MET A 1 41.38 -39.21 25.76
N THR A 2 40.63 -39.31 24.65
CA THR A 2 41.09 -39.16 23.26
C THR A 2 39.88 -39.35 22.34
N ARG A 3 39.44 -38.30 21.61
CA ARG A 3 38.56 -38.47 20.45
C ARG A 3 39.13 -37.68 19.28
N ARG A 4 39.68 -38.44 18.35
CA ARG A 4 40.13 -38.01 17.02
C ARG A 4 38.91 -37.52 16.24
N VAL A 5 38.97 -36.32 15.66
CA VAL A 5 38.04 -35.92 14.60
C VAL A 5 38.83 -35.88 13.31
N LEU A 6 38.75 -37.02 12.62
CA LEU A 6 39.22 -37.27 11.27
C LEU A 6 38.11 -36.80 10.32
N SER A 7 38.41 -35.99 9.30
CA SER A 7 38.09 -36.33 7.91
C SER A 7 38.37 -35.14 6.98
N LEU A 8 39.44 -35.26 6.20
CA LEU A 8 39.64 -34.57 4.93
C LEU A 8 38.98 -35.43 3.84
N ALA A 9 37.82 -35.03 3.34
CA ALA A 9 37.24 -35.42 2.05
C ALA A 9 36.00 -34.52 1.87
N GLY A 10 35.99 -33.54 0.97
CA GLY A 10 35.92 -33.81 -0.46
C GLY A 10 34.46 -34.01 -0.86
N PHE A 11 33.69 -32.92 -0.99
CA PHE A 11 32.45 -32.91 -1.79
C PHE A 11 32.36 -31.57 -2.53
N VAL A 12 32.75 -31.62 -3.80
CA VAL A 12 32.39 -30.65 -4.81
C VAL A 12 30.92 -30.90 -5.15
N MET A 13 30.04 -29.93 -4.93
CA MET A 13 28.93 -29.62 -5.83
C MET A 13 28.41 -28.23 -5.49
N ALA A 14 28.60 -27.33 -6.46
CA ALA A 14 28.03 -26.01 -6.48
C ALA A 14 26.51 -26.07 -6.75
N ALA A 15 25.88 -24.93 -6.43
CA ALA A 15 24.59 -24.44 -6.93
C ALA A 15 23.32 -24.85 -6.17
N ALA A 16 22.60 -23.78 -5.80
CA ALA A 16 21.16 -23.68 -5.57
C ALA A 16 20.63 -24.15 -4.20
N MET A 17 20.80 -23.35 -3.15
CA MET A 17 19.77 -23.22 -2.11
C MET A 17 19.52 -21.74 -1.79
N MET A 18 18.25 -21.39 -1.86
CA MET A 18 17.73 -20.10 -2.27
C MET A 18 17.90 -19.00 -1.21
N THR A 19 18.35 -17.83 -1.66
CA THR A 19 18.14 -16.55 -0.98
C THR A 19 16.64 -16.28 -0.90
N MET A 20 16.04 -16.47 0.28
CA MET A 20 14.71 -15.91 0.56
C MET A 20 14.88 -14.39 0.72
N ALA A 21 14.80 -13.66 -0.39
CA ALA A 21 14.62 -12.22 -0.35
C ALA A 21 13.23 -11.97 0.24
N THR A 22 13.17 -11.49 1.48
CA THR A 22 11.95 -10.96 2.05
C THR A 22 11.53 -9.77 1.19
N VAL A 23 10.61 -10.01 0.24
CA VAL A 23 9.84 -8.95 -0.37
C VAL A 23 9.03 -8.34 0.77
N ALA A 24 9.58 -7.30 1.37
CA ALA A 24 8.79 -6.37 2.15
C ALA A 24 7.71 -5.90 1.18
N LYS A 25 6.47 -6.32 1.45
CA LYS A 25 5.28 -5.74 0.86
C LYS A 25 5.42 -4.25 1.12
N GLU A 26 5.85 -3.54 0.09
CA GLU A 26 5.74 -2.10 0.03
C GLU A 26 4.23 -1.88 0.05
N SER A 27 3.70 -1.75 1.27
CA SER A 27 2.48 -1.00 1.48
C SER A 27 2.82 0.33 0.85
N SER A 28 2.38 0.51 -0.40
CA SER A 28 2.35 1.77 -1.10
C SER A 28 1.47 2.71 -0.28
N SER A 29 2.06 3.20 0.81
CA SER A 29 1.84 4.54 1.28
C SER A 29 2.48 5.43 0.22
N GLU A 30 1.87 5.48 -0.95
CA GLU A 30 1.81 6.72 -1.70
C GLU A 30 1.16 7.69 -0.71
N LYS A 31 1.99 8.51 -0.06
CA LYS A 31 1.50 9.59 0.76
C LYS A 31 0.76 10.50 -0.20
N CYS A 32 -0.56 10.34 -0.26
CA CYS A 32 -1.51 11.38 -0.60
C CYS A 32 -0.88 12.76 -0.30
N PRO A 33 -0.77 13.64 -1.31
CA PRO A 33 -0.18 14.94 -1.12
C PRO A 33 -1.11 15.72 -0.19
N ARG A 34 -0.70 15.94 1.06
CA ARG A 34 -1.50 16.69 2.06
C ARG A 34 -1.57 18.19 1.79
N SER A 35 -1.12 18.62 0.61
CA SER A 35 -0.99 20.00 0.18
C SER A 35 -1.09 20.06 -1.34
N GLY A 36 -1.90 20.98 -1.85
CA GLY A 36 -2.11 21.19 -3.27
C GLY A 36 -3.28 22.14 -3.51
N GLU A 37 -3.37 22.66 -4.73
CA GLU A 37 -4.51 23.47 -5.15
C GLU A 37 -5.60 22.55 -5.71
N CYS A 38 -6.84 22.74 -5.26
CA CYS A 38 -8.00 22.07 -5.82
C CYS A 38 -8.91 23.10 -6.46
N PRO A 39 -9.59 22.76 -7.57
CA PRO A 39 -10.63 23.61 -8.12
C PRO A 39 -11.78 23.84 -7.12
N ASP A 40 -12.40 25.02 -7.18
CA ASP A 40 -13.49 25.42 -6.27
C ASP A 40 -14.88 24.92 -6.67
N TYR A 41 -14.99 23.99 -7.64
CA TYR A 41 -16.29 23.42 -7.98
C TYR A 41 -16.77 22.45 -6.89
N TYR A 42 -18.08 22.42 -6.70
CA TYR A 42 -18.76 21.53 -5.76
C TYR A 42 -19.29 20.29 -6.50
N ALA A 43 -18.66 19.15 -6.26
CA ALA A 43 -19.08 17.83 -6.72
C ALA A 43 -18.80 16.81 -5.61
N PRO A 44 -19.68 16.75 -4.59
CA PRO A 44 -19.36 16.10 -3.32
C PRO A 44 -19.10 14.60 -3.47
N VAL A 45 -18.21 14.08 -2.61
CA VAL A 45 -17.91 12.65 -2.51
C VAL A 45 -18.01 12.20 -1.05
N VAL A 46 -18.49 10.98 -0.84
CA VAL A 46 -18.46 10.28 0.46
C VAL A 46 -17.41 9.18 0.43
N CYS A 47 -16.53 9.16 1.41
CA CYS A 47 -15.43 8.22 1.52
C CYS A 47 -15.61 7.22 2.68
N ALA A 48 -14.84 6.14 2.69
CA ALA A 48 -14.80 5.22 3.83
C ALA A 48 -14.48 5.99 5.13
N GLY A 49 -15.19 5.66 6.20
CA GLY A 49 -15.13 6.41 7.47
C GLY A 49 -16.11 7.58 7.58
N GLY A 50 -16.95 7.81 6.55
CA GLY A 50 -18.04 8.79 6.60
C GLY A 50 -17.62 10.24 6.37
N GLY A 51 -16.39 10.47 5.88
CA GLY A 51 -15.93 11.79 5.48
C GLY A 51 -16.60 12.23 4.18
N VAL A 52 -17.14 13.45 4.18
CA VAL A 52 -17.70 14.10 2.97
C VAL A 52 -16.77 15.23 2.55
N TYR A 53 -16.38 15.24 1.28
CA TYR A 53 -15.52 16.26 0.70
C TYR A 53 -16.26 16.99 -0.41
N GLY A 54 -16.01 18.29 -0.55
CA GLY A 54 -16.65 19.12 -1.57
C GLY A 54 -16.33 18.70 -3.01
N ASN A 55 -15.20 18.02 -3.22
CA ASN A 55 -14.85 17.37 -4.49
C ASN A 55 -13.80 16.27 -4.28
N ALA A 56 -13.57 15.48 -5.33
CA ALA A 56 -12.60 14.37 -5.33
C ALA A 56 -11.14 14.83 -5.10
N CYS A 57 -10.79 16.05 -5.51
CA CYS A 57 -9.45 16.60 -5.28
C CYS A 57 -9.22 16.83 -3.77
N LEU A 58 -10.18 17.44 -3.08
CA LEU A 58 -10.11 17.65 -1.63
C LEU A 58 -10.04 16.32 -0.86
N ALA A 59 -10.78 15.30 -1.31
CA ALA A 59 -10.69 13.95 -0.73
C ALA A 59 -9.29 13.34 -0.89
N PHE A 60 -8.68 13.51 -2.07
CA PHE A 60 -7.33 13.03 -2.34
C PHE A 60 -6.27 13.73 -1.46
N LEU A 61 -6.36 15.06 -1.30
CA LEU A 61 -5.45 15.80 -0.41
C LEU A 61 -5.62 15.38 1.06
N ALA A 62 -6.84 15.02 1.46
CA ALA A 62 -7.14 14.53 2.79
C ALA A 62 -6.78 13.05 3.02
N CYS A 63 -6.19 12.38 2.03
CA CYS A 63 -5.88 10.94 2.09
C CYS A 63 -7.12 10.05 2.27
N ALA A 64 -8.29 10.53 1.88
CA ALA A 64 -9.50 9.74 1.96
C ALA A 64 -9.47 8.65 0.88
N THR A 65 -9.99 7.48 1.23
CA THR A 65 -10.01 6.29 0.38
C THR A 65 -11.42 5.76 0.26
N ASP A 66 -11.67 4.93 -0.75
CA ASP A 66 -12.97 4.33 -1.04
C ASP A 66 -14.09 5.39 -1.16
N CYS A 67 -13.81 6.44 -1.93
CA CYS A 67 -14.72 7.54 -2.18
C CYS A 67 -15.66 7.25 -3.35
N VAL A 68 -16.95 7.53 -3.16
CA VAL A 68 -17.97 7.49 -4.20
C VAL A 68 -18.66 8.86 -4.31
N PRO A 69 -19.22 9.21 -5.49
CA PRO A 69 -20.04 10.40 -5.63
C PRO A 69 -21.15 10.44 -4.57
N TRP A 70 -21.31 11.58 -3.92
CA TRP A 70 -22.48 11.82 -3.06
C TRP A 70 -23.69 11.90 -3.96
N THR A 71 -24.39 10.78 -4.08
CA THR A 71 -25.70 10.73 -4.72
C THR A 71 -26.71 10.80 -3.59
N ASP A 72 -27.51 11.88 -3.57
CA ASP A 72 -28.65 11.89 -2.67
C ASP A 72 -29.57 10.74 -3.09
N PRO A 73 -30.02 9.88 -2.15
CA PRO A 73 -30.89 8.75 -2.47
C PRO A 73 -32.24 9.14 -3.10
N GLY A 74 -32.49 10.44 -3.31
CA GLY A 74 -33.66 10.99 -3.98
C GLY A 74 -33.42 11.53 -5.40
N GLU A 75 -32.21 11.50 -5.96
CA GLU A 75 -31.90 12.07 -7.30
C GLU A 75 -31.92 11.03 -8.45
N THR A 76 -32.46 9.83 -8.21
CA THR A 76 -32.65 8.80 -9.26
C THR A 76 -34.05 8.81 -9.88
N MET A 77 -34.76 9.95 -9.85
CA MET A 77 -36.04 10.13 -10.55
C MET A 77 -35.99 11.25 -11.59
#